data_AF-A0A8J3YEW0-F1
#
_entry.id   AF-A0A8J3YEW0-F1
#
_cell.length_a   1.000
_cell.length_b   1.000
_cell.length_c   1.000
_cell.angle_alpha   90.00
_cell.angle_beta   90.00
_cell.angle_gamma   90.00
#
_symmetry.space_group_name_H-M   'P 1'
#
loop_
_entity.id
_entity.type
_entity.pdbx_description
1 polymer ?
#
loop_
_entity_poly.entity_id
_entity_poly.type
_entity_poly.pdbx_seq_one_letter_code
_entity_poly.pdbx_strand_id
1 'polypeptide(L)'
;MTQPASSALTHQPAARALEAILTDPPSLFPAVRLTAPDTDAVVLARRDRTVDVILDNGFVRTLHVSDTARPITEPAREAELLRRALRSVEARAVTAERSLREDTERHTSVLAAVRAYAIGKHRDGDICRRGLDGFLEAFDMPPYEPRIRVTFTITGSYLVAAENTREAESDAQGYLKADLSSLDNVVEDSDEITVHIDDVSLVDSGSGDGNR
;
A
#
# COMPACT_ATOMS: atom_id res chain seq x y z
N MET A 1 -63.67 47.30 25.51
CA MET A 1 -62.83 46.38 26.31
C MET A 1 -61.59 46.08 25.49
N THR A 2 -60.48 46.73 25.82
CA THR A 2 -59.23 46.72 25.04
C THR A 2 -58.32 45.67 25.63
N GLN A 3 -58.04 44.62 24.86
CA GLN A 3 -57.12 43.55 25.23
C GLN A 3 -55.68 44.04 24.94
N PRO A 4 -54.76 44.05 25.91
CA PRO A 4 -53.37 44.41 25.62
C PRO A 4 -52.68 43.24 24.91
N ALA A 5 -51.94 43.58 23.86
CA ALA A 5 -51.05 42.67 23.15
C ALA A 5 -49.94 42.22 24.10
N SER A 6 -49.85 40.91 24.34
CA SER A 6 -48.72 40.28 25.02
C SER A 6 -47.52 40.31 24.07
N SER A 7 -46.58 41.21 24.31
CA SER A 7 -45.25 41.18 23.69
C SER A 7 -44.50 39.96 24.24
N ALA A 8 -44.44 38.88 23.47
CA ALA A 8 -43.48 37.81 23.71
C ALA A 8 -42.07 38.36 23.44
N LEU A 9 -41.42 38.83 24.50
CA LEU A 9 -39.97 39.06 24.52
C LEU A 9 -39.30 37.73 24.19
N THR A 10 -38.76 37.62 22.97
CA THR A 10 -37.88 36.51 22.58
C THR A 10 -36.63 36.63 23.43
N HIS A 11 -36.59 35.93 24.56
CA HIS A 11 -35.50 36.01 25.51
C HIS A 11 -34.28 35.31 24.88
N GLN A 12 -33.44 36.08 24.19
CA GLN A 12 -32.23 35.55 23.60
C GLN A 12 -31.25 35.19 24.72
N PRO A 13 -30.66 33.98 24.71
CA PRO A 13 -29.76 33.55 25.77
C PRO A 13 -28.46 34.37 25.76
N ALA A 14 -27.90 34.60 26.95
CA ALA A 14 -26.68 35.36 27.15
C ALA A 14 -25.46 34.65 26.53
N ALA A 15 -24.45 35.44 26.15
CA ALA A 15 -23.17 34.89 25.72
C ALA A 15 -22.45 34.23 26.91
N ARG A 16 -21.99 33.00 26.71
CA ARG A 16 -21.24 32.21 27.70
C ARG A 16 -20.08 31.49 27.01
N ALA A 17 -19.09 31.04 27.77
CA ALA A 17 -17.98 30.27 27.22
C ALA A 17 -18.50 28.97 26.58
N LEU A 18 -17.87 28.53 25.48
CA LEU A 18 -18.23 27.28 24.80
C LEU A 18 -18.22 26.08 25.77
N GLU A 19 -17.27 26.04 26.70
CA GLU A 19 -17.23 25.02 27.77
C GLU A 19 -18.54 24.94 28.57
N ALA A 20 -19.09 26.09 28.96
CA ALA A 20 -20.34 26.15 29.72
C ALA A 20 -21.55 25.72 28.86
N ILE A 21 -21.52 25.99 27.56
CA ILE A 21 -22.59 25.56 26.63
C ILE A 21 -22.57 24.04 26.45
N LEU A 22 -21.39 23.45 26.33
CA LEU A 22 -21.22 22.02 26.09
C LEU A 22 -21.57 21.14 27.29
N THR A 23 -21.79 21.74 28.46
CA THR A 23 -22.04 21.02 29.72
C THR A 23 -23.53 21.03 30.12
N ASP A 24 -24.40 21.80 29.44
CA ASP A 24 -25.75 22.11 29.94
C ASP A 24 -26.79 22.45 28.85
N PRO A 25 -27.81 21.58 28.61
CA PRO A 25 -27.85 20.10 28.72
C PRO A 25 -27.01 19.42 27.61
N PRO A 26 -26.77 18.09 27.66
CA PRO A 26 -25.90 17.40 26.71
C PRO A 26 -26.55 17.25 25.33
N SER A 27 -26.59 18.35 24.56
CA SER A 27 -26.71 18.26 23.11
C SER A 27 -25.37 17.78 22.57
N LEU A 28 -25.39 16.75 21.73
CA LEU A 28 -24.18 16.19 21.11
C LEU A 28 -23.52 17.19 20.15
N PHE A 29 -24.33 18.06 19.52
CA PHE A 29 -23.89 19.00 18.50
C PHE A 29 -24.61 20.35 18.66
N PRO A 30 -24.35 21.13 19.72
CA PRO A 30 -25.08 22.36 19.96
C PRO A 30 -24.83 23.39 18.84
N ALA A 31 -25.92 23.98 18.35
CA ALA A 31 -25.85 25.16 17.49
C ALA A 31 -25.61 26.41 18.34
N VAL A 32 -24.64 27.22 17.94
CA VAL A 32 -24.19 28.40 18.67
C VAL A 32 -23.96 29.57 17.73
N ARG A 33 -24.13 30.79 18.21
CA ARG A 33 -23.69 32.01 17.54
C ARG A 33 -22.43 32.51 18.22
N LEU A 34 -21.32 32.49 17.50
CA LEU A 34 -20.03 32.99 17.98
C LEU A 34 -20.10 34.50 18.18
N THR A 35 -19.42 35.02 19.20
CA THR A 35 -19.41 36.47 19.47
C THR A 35 -18.39 37.20 18.58
N ALA A 36 -17.30 36.51 18.22
CA ALA A 36 -16.28 37.02 17.31
C ALA A 36 -15.63 35.84 16.54
N PRO A 37 -15.91 35.66 15.24
CA PRO A 37 -16.80 36.46 14.39
C PRO A 37 -18.28 36.29 14.77
N ASP A 38 -19.12 37.29 14.50
CA ASP A 38 -20.57 37.23 14.71
C ASP A 38 -21.23 36.31 13.66
N THR A 39 -21.14 35.00 13.88
CA THR A 39 -21.56 33.99 12.92
C THR A 39 -22.17 32.79 13.61
N ASP A 40 -23.16 32.18 12.97
CA ASP A 40 -23.74 30.93 13.44
C ASP A 40 -22.78 29.77 13.14
N ALA A 41 -22.75 28.79 14.03
CA ALA A 41 -21.91 27.61 13.95
C ALA A 41 -22.57 26.41 14.64
N VAL A 42 -22.15 25.21 14.27
CA VAL A 42 -22.49 23.96 14.96
C VAL A 42 -21.21 23.39 15.55
N VAL A 43 -21.25 23.04 16.83
CA VAL A 43 -20.12 22.35 17.45
C VAL A 43 -20.08 20.91 16.94
N LEU A 44 -18.92 20.48 16.41
CA LEU A 44 -18.71 19.14 15.89
C LEU A 44 -18.03 18.22 16.90
N ALA A 45 -17.00 18.72 17.59
CA ALA A 45 -16.22 17.94 18.53
C ALA A 45 -15.51 18.86 19.54
N ARG A 46 -15.28 18.33 20.75
CA ARG A 46 -14.39 18.93 21.75
C ARG A 46 -13.15 18.06 21.89
N ARG A 47 -11.97 18.68 21.90
CA ARG A 47 -10.67 18.02 22.17
C ARG A 47 -9.91 18.85 23.19
N ASP A 48 -9.81 18.35 24.41
CA ASP A 48 -9.16 19.05 25.54
C ASP A 48 -9.66 20.51 25.72
N ARG A 49 -8.83 21.47 25.28
CA ARG A 49 -9.05 22.92 25.34
C ARG A 49 -9.50 23.54 24.03
N THR A 50 -9.76 22.73 23.00
CA THR A 50 -10.26 23.20 21.71
C THR A 50 -11.61 22.60 21.35
N VAL A 51 -12.35 23.33 20.52
CA VAL A 51 -13.65 22.94 19.98
C VAL A 51 -13.61 23.12 18.47
N ASP A 52 -13.87 22.06 17.74
CA ASP A 52 -14.06 22.12 16.31
C ASP A 52 -15.52 22.51 16.05
N VAL A 53 -15.71 23.63 15.35
CA VAL A 53 -17.02 24.12 14.95
C VAL A 53 -17.10 24.19 13.43
N ILE A 54 -18.29 23.97 12.89
CA ILE A 54 -18.58 24.27 11.50
C ILE A 54 -19.43 25.53 11.44
N LEU A 55 -18.88 26.54 10.78
CA LEU A 55 -19.53 27.83 10.58
C LEU A 55 -20.68 27.70 9.57
N ASP A 56 -21.59 28.67 9.56
CA ASP A 56 -22.72 28.73 8.63
C ASP A 56 -22.28 28.68 7.16
N ASN A 57 -21.18 29.31 6.79
CA ASN A 57 -20.57 29.28 5.46
C ASN A 57 -19.96 27.90 5.11
N GLY A 58 -20.08 26.94 6.02
CA GLY A 58 -19.61 25.57 5.88
C GLY A 58 -18.17 25.38 6.30
N PHE A 59 -17.37 26.41 6.61
CA PHE A 59 -15.96 26.23 7.00
C PHE A 59 -15.82 25.61 8.39
N VAL A 60 -14.89 24.67 8.55
CA VAL A 60 -14.53 24.13 9.86
C VAL A 60 -13.45 25.01 10.47
N ARG A 61 -13.61 25.35 11.75
CA ARG A 61 -12.65 26.14 12.51
C ARG A 61 -12.45 25.51 13.89
N THR A 62 -11.20 25.49 14.32
CA THR A 62 -10.85 25.14 15.70
C THR A 62 -10.84 26.41 16.54
N LEU A 63 -11.61 26.40 17.63
CA LEU A 63 -11.76 27.48 18.60
C LEU A 63 -11.23 27.04 19.96
N HIS A 64 -10.96 27.99 20.85
CA HIS A 64 -10.62 27.68 22.23
C HIS A 64 -11.91 27.48 23.05
N VAL A 65 -11.92 26.58 24.04
CA VAL A 65 -13.10 26.33 24.89
C VAL A 65 -13.56 27.58 25.68
N SER A 66 -12.66 28.54 25.89
CA SER A 66 -12.94 29.83 26.54
C SER A 66 -13.58 30.87 25.61
N ASP A 67 -13.67 30.60 24.31
CA ASP A 67 -14.31 31.51 23.37
C ASP A 67 -15.81 31.64 23.71
N THR A 68 -16.35 32.84 23.54
CA THR A 68 -17.72 33.17 23.94
C THR A 68 -18.70 33.00 22.79
N ALA A 69 -19.79 32.28 23.05
CA ALA A 69 -20.88 32.08 22.10
C ALA A 69 -22.26 32.15 22.79
N ARG A 70 -23.31 32.33 21.99
CA ARG A 70 -24.71 32.29 22.45
C ARG A 70 -25.34 30.99 21.94
N PRO A 71 -25.96 30.15 22.79
CA PRO A 71 -26.64 28.98 22.30
C PRO A 71 -27.84 29.39 21.42
N ILE A 72 -28.08 28.66 20.35
CA ILE A 72 -29.27 28.84 19.51
C ILE A 72 -30.34 27.89 20.04
N THR A 73 -31.39 28.44 20.63
CA THR A 73 -32.45 27.67 21.31
C THR A 73 -33.72 27.50 20.47
N GLU A 74 -33.76 28.11 19.28
CA GLU A 74 -34.91 27.99 18.37
C GLU A 74 -34.80 26.67 17.58
N PRO A 75 -35.74 25.70 17.75
CA PRO A 75 -35.61 24.37 17.17
C PRO A 75 -35.55 24.36 15.63
N ALA A 76 -36.29 25.26 14.98
CA ALA A 76 -36.28 25.36 13.52
C ALA A 76 -34.93 25.85 12.98
N ARG A 77 -34.32 26.83 13.67
CA ARG A 77 -33.00 27.37 13.31
C ARG A 77 -31.89 26.37 13.59
N GLU A 78 -31.95 25.71 14.74
CA GLU A 78 -31.02 24.63 15.11
C GLU A 78 -31.06 23.49 14.10
N ALA A 79 -32.26 23.00 13.74
CA ALA A 79 -32.41 21.94 12.76
C ALA A 79 -31.86 22.31 11.37
N GLU A 80 -32.02 23.57 10.93
CA GLU A 80 -31.45 24.01 9.65
C GLU A 80 -29.91 24.08 9.68
N LEU A 81 -29.34 24.63 10.76
CA LEU A 81 -27.89 24.68 10.94
C LEU A 81 -27.29 23.27 11.00
N LEU A 82 -27.92 22.34 11.70
CA LEU A 82 -27.50 20.94 11.75
C LEU A 82 -27.55 20.27 10.38
N ARG A 83 -28.62 20.45 9.61
CA ARG A 83 -28.71 19.91 8.24
C ARG A 83 -27.63 20.48 7.32
N ARG A 84 -27.34 21.79 7.43
CA ARG A 84 -26.30 22.44 6.65
C ARG A 84 -24.90 21.97 7.06
N ALA A 85 -24.66 21.82 8.36
CA ALA A 85 -23.45 21.24 8.92
C ALA A 85 -23.23 19.82 8.39
N LEU A 86 -24.25 18.96 8.47
CA LEU A 86 -24.19 17.59 7.99
C LEU A 86 -23.84 17.51 6.50
N ARG A 87 -24.56 18.24 5.63
CA ARG A 87 -24.25 18.30 4.18
C ARG A 87 -22.80 18.73 3.91
N SER A 88 -22.29 19.67 4.71
CA SER A 88 -20.92 20.18 4.55
C SER A 88 -19.87 19.19 5.05
N VAL A 89 -20.18 18.39 6.07
CA VAL A 89 -19.32 17.29 6.54
C VAL A 89 -19.31 16.15 5.53
N GLU A 90 -20.48 15.74 5.02
CA GLU A 90 -20.61 14.70 3.99
C GLU A 90 -19.85 15.07 2.71
N ALA A 91 -20.02 16.30 2.20
CA ALA A 91 -19.31 16.77 1.02
C ALA A 91 -17.78 16.74 1.20
N ARG A 92 -17.29 17.05 2.41
CA ARG A 92 -15.87 16.96 2.75
C ARG A 92 -15.38 15.53 2.86
N ALA A 93 -16.14 14.64 3.49
CA ALA A 93 -15.79 13.23 3.61
C ALA A 93 -15.61 12.62 2.21
N VAL A 94 -16.57 12.83 1.31
CA VAL A 94 -16.50 12.36 -0.08
C VAL A 94 -15.28 12.93 -0.81
N THR A 95 -14.98 14.22 -0.63
CA THR A 95 -13.82 14.86 -1.26
C THR A 95 -12.51 14.30 -0.70
N ALA A 96 -12.39 14.15 0.61
CA ALA A 96 -11.22 13.62 1.28
C ALA A 96 -10.95 12.17 0.89
N GLU A 97 -11.99 11.33 0.84
CA GLU A 97 -11.89 9.95 0.36
C GLU A 97 -11.45 9.88 -1.10
N ARG A 98 -11.96 10.78 -1.95
CA ARG A 98 -11.53 10.86 -3.35
C ARG A 98 -10.06 11.24 -3.45
N SER A 99 -9.63 12.30 -2.78
CA SER A 99 -8.23 12.74 -2.79
C SER A 99 -7.29 11.67 -2.25
N LEU A 100 -7.66 10.99 -1.15
CA LEU A 100 -6.86 9.88 -0.61
C LEU A 100 -6.71 8.74 -1.61
N ARG A 101 -7.79 8.40 -2.32
CA ARG A 101 -7.77 7.37 -3.37
C ARG A 101 -6.86 7.79 -4.53
N GLU A 102 -7.02 9.01 -5.03
CA GLU A 102 -6.20 9.57 -6.11
C GLU A 102 -4.70 9.60 -5.72
N ASP A 103 -4.38 10.01 -4.50
CA ASP A 103 -3.01 10.02 -3.98
C ASP A 103 -2.44 8.60 -3.88
N THR A 104 -3.24 7.65 -3.41
CA THR A 104 -2.83 6.23 -3.30
C THR A 104 -2.58 5.62 -4.68
N GLU A 105 -3.48 5.86 -5.63
CA GLU A 105 -3.34 5.41 -7.03
C GLU A 105 -2.12 6.03 -7.69
N ARG A 106 -1.91 7.34 -7.50
CA ARG A 106 -0.74 8.06 -8.02
C ARG A 106 0.55 7.50 -7.42
N HIS A 107 0.60 7.31 -6.11
CA HIS A 107 1.77 6.75 -5.43
C HIS A 107 2.10 5.34 -5.96
N THR A 108 1.09 4.48 -6.05
CA THR A 108 1.22 3.12 -6.60
C THR A 108 1.72 3.14 -8.05
N SER A 109 1.18 4.04 -8.88
CA SER A 109 1.59 4.21 -10.26
C SER A 109 3.05 4.66 -10.38
N VAL A 110 3.48 5.60 -9.53
CA VAL A 110 4.88 6.07 -9.50
C VAL A 110 5.82 4.93 -9.10
N LEU A 111 5.51 4.17 -8.05
CA LEU A 111 6.34 3.03 -7.64
C LEU A 111 6.42 1.97 -8.74
N ALA A 112 5.32 1.68 -9.43
CA ALA A 112 5.29 0.77 -10.57
C ALA A 112 6.19 1.27 -11.73
N ALA A 113 6.17 2.57 -12.03
CA ALA A 113 7.02 3.17 -13.05
C ALA A 113 8.51 3.14 -12.68
N VAL A 114 8.84 3.42 -11.41
CA VAL A 114 10.22 3.34 -10.89
C VAL A 114 10.73 1.89 -10.97
N ARG A 115 9.92 0.91 -10.57
CA ARG A 115 10.25 -0.51 -10.70
C ARG A 115 10.50 -0.90 -12.15
N ALA A 116 9.62 -0.51 -13.07
CA ALA A 116 9.78 -0.79 -14.50
C ALA A 116 11.06 -0.18 -15.07
N TYR A 117 11.39 1.04 -14.67
CA TYR A 117 12.63 1.71 -15.06
C TYR A 117 13.87 0.96 -14.55
N ALA A 118 13.91 0.59 -13.27
CA ALA A 118 15.03 -0.17 -12.69
C ALA A 118 15.21 -1.53 -13.39
N ILE A 119 14.12 -2.25 -13.66
CA ILE A 119 14.16 -3.51 -14.43
C ILE A 119 14.69 -3.27 -15.84
N GLY A 120 14.27 -2.19 -16.51
CA GLY A 120 14.79 -1.81 -17.83
C GLY A 120 16.30 -1.60 -17.78
N LYS A 121 16.79 -0.82 -16.81
CA LYS A 121 18.23 -0.59 -16.60
C LYS A 121 19.01 -1.86 -16.34
N HIS A 122 18.42 -2.81 -15.61
CA HIS A 122 19.04 -4.11 -15.42
C HIS A 122 19.15 -4.91 -16.72
N ARG A 123 18.09 -4.92 -17.54
CA ARG A 123 18.07 -5.61 -18.84
C ARG A 123 19.06 -5.02 -19.83
N ASP A 124 19.28 -3.71 -19.76
CA ASP A 124 20.27 -3.01 -20.59
C ASP A 124 21.72 -3.22 -20.09
N GLY A 125 21.90 -3.86 -18.92
CA GLY A 125 23.22 -4.12 -18.31
C GLY A 125 23.77 -2.97 -17.48
N ASP A 126 23.03 -1.86 -17.33
CA ASP A 126 23.45 -0.68 -16.56
C ASP A 126 23.52 -0.97 -15.04
N ILE A 127 22.70 -1.91 -14.55
CA ILE A 127 22.74 -2.37 -13.15
C ILE A 127 22.79 -3.90 -13.10
N CYS A 128 23.63 -4.46 -12.23
CA CYS A 128 23.71 -5.89 -12.01
C CYS A 128 22.49 -6.42 -11.24
N ARG A 129 22.28 -7.74 -11.26
CA ARG A 129 21.19 -8.41 -10.55
C ARG A 129 21.13 -8.03 -9.06
N ARG A 130 22.27 -8.15 -8.36
CA ARG A 130 22.40 -7.81 -6.94
C ARG A 130 22.02 -6.34 -6.67
N GLY A 131 22.39 -5.44 -7.58
CA GLY A 131 22.05 -4.01 -7.49
C GLY A 131 20.55 -3.76 -7.66
N LEU A 132 19.90 -4.47 -8.60
CA LEU A 132 18.45 -4.41 -8.77
C LEU A 132 17.73 -4.96 -7.53
N ASP A 133 18.13 -6.14 -7.03
CA ASP A 133 17.48 -6.76 -5.88
C ASP A 133 17.58 -5.87 -4.63
N GLY A 134 18.77 -5.33 -4.35
CA GLY A 134 18.97 -4.39 -3.23
C GLY A 134 18.20 -3.08 -3.40
N PHE A 135 18.04 -2.58 -4.64
CA PHE A 135 17.18 -1.43 -4.91
C PHE A 135 15.71 -1.74 -4.62
N LEU A 136 15.19 -2.87 -5.13
CA LEU A 136 13.79 -3.24 -4.91
C LEU A 136 13.50 -3.47 -3.42
N GLU A 137 14.39 -4.15 -2.70
CA GLU A 137 14.28 -4.38 -1.26
C GLU A 137 14.28 -3.06 -0.47
N ALA A 138 15.19 -2.13 -0.77
CA ALA A 138 15.29 -0.85 -0.06
C ALA A 138 14.03 0.02 -0.16
N PHE A 139 13.22 -0.18 -1.20
CA PHE A 139 11.96 0.54 -1.42
C PHE A 139 10.71 -0.33 -1.18
N ASP A 140 10.85 -1.50 -0.52
CA ASP A 140 9.76 -2.46 -0.25
C ASP A 140 8.96 -2.82 -1.52
N MET A 141 9.67 -2.95 -2.65
CA MET A 141 9.08 -3.28 -3.94
C MET A 141 9.11 -4.79 -4.17
N PRO A 142 8.10 -5.35 -4.89
CA PRO A 142 8.11 -6.76 -5.24
C PRO A 142 9.37 -7.16 -6.03
N PRO A 143 9.99 -8.33 -5.71
CA PRO A 143 11.23 -8.76 -6.32
C PRO A 143 11.09 -8.94 -7.83
N TYR A 144 12.23 -8.91 -8.52
CA TYR A 144 12.27 -9.16 -9.96
C TYR A 144 12.43 -10.66 -10.23
N GLU A 145 11.35 -11.38 -10.53
CA GLU A 145 11.40 -12.83 -10.81
C GLU A 145 11.01 -13.17 -12.26
N PRO A 146 11.82 -12.81 -13.28
CA PRO A 146 11.60 -13.36 -14.61
C PRO A 146 11.92 -14.86 -14.60
N ARG A 147 10.90 -15.70 -14.72
CA ARG A 147 11.09 -17.16 -14.83
C ARG A 147 11.17 -17.53 -16.30
N ILE A 148 12.39 -17.76 -16.81
CA ILE A 148 12.63 -18.31 -18.14
C ILE A 148 13.11 -19.74 -17.96
N ARG A 149 12.35 -20.72 -18.46
CA ARG A 149 12.80 -22.11 -18.52
C ARG A 149 13.60 -22.31 -19.79
N VAL A 150 14.87 -22.69 -19.64
CA VAL A 150 15.72 -23.11 -20.75
C VAL A 150 15.73 -24.63 -20.79
N THR A 151 15.34 -25.21 -21.92
CA THR A 151 15.42 -26.65 -22.18
C THR A 151 16.51 -26.88 -23.21
N PHE A 152 17.44 -27.79 -22.93
CA PHE A 152 18.55 -28.13 -23.83
C PHE A 152 18.82 -29.64 -23.80
N THR A 153 19.53 -30.14 -24.82
CA THR A 153 19.99 -31.53 -24.91
C THR A 153 21.49 -31.53 -25.18
N ILE A 154 22.24 -32.30 -24.38
CA ILE A 154 23.68 -32.52 -24.60
C ILE A 154 23.85 -33.97 -25.04
N THR A 155 24.57 -34.19 -26.13
CA THR A 155 24.99 -35.52 -26.58
C THR A 155 26.51 -35.59 -26.62
N GLY A 156 27.06 -36.74 -26.24
CA GLY A 156 28.50 -36.95 -26.19
C GLY A 156 28.84 -38.38 -25.77
N SER A 157 30.13 -38.69 -25.76
CA SER A 157 30.67 -39.96 -25.28
C SER A 157 31.92 -39.72 -24.44
N TYR A 158 32.20 -40.63 -23.51
CA TYR A 158 33.38 -40.59 -22.65
C TYR A 158 33.83 -42.01 -22.32
N LEU A 159 35.08 -42.14 -21.86
CA LEU A 159 35.64 -43.41 -21.42
C LEU A 159 35.73 -43.41 -19.90
N VAL A 160 35.41 -44.56 -19.30
CA VAL A 160 35.58 -44.81 -17.86
C VAL A 160 36.41 -46.06 -17.65
N ALA A 161 37.19 -46.05 -16.58
CA ALA A 161 37.82 -47.27 -16.08
C ALA A 161 36.84 -47.97 -15.14
N ALA A 162 35.98 -48.82 -15.69
CA ALA A 162 35.03 -49.65 -14.95
C ALA A 162 35.34 -51.14 -15.15
N GLU A 163 34.94 -52.00 -14.22
CA GLU A 163 35.19 -53.44 -14.33
C GLU A 163 34.28 -54.11 -15.37
N ASN A 164 33.11 -53.52 -15.62
CA ASN A 164 32.14 -54.00 -16.61
C ASN A 164 31.16 -52.90 -17.07
N THR A 165 30.40 -53.19 -18.13
CA THR A 165 29.45 -52.25 -18.75
C THR A 165 28.29 -51.88 -17.84
N ARG A 166 27.83 -52.79 -16.97
CA ARG A 166 26.72 -52.54 -16.03
C ARG A 166 27.10 -51.52 -14.96
N GLU A 167 28.33 -51.63 -14.45
CA GLU A 167 28.89 -50.65 -13.51
C GLU A 167 29.02 -49.28 -14.16
N ALA A 168 29.62 -49.22 -15.37
CA ALA A 168 29.73 -47.98 -16.13
C ALA A 168 28.37 -47.31 -16.41
N GLU A 169 27.35 -48.09 -16.78
CA GLU A 169 25.99 -47.59 -16.99
C GLU A 169 25.36 -47.05 -15.69
N SER A 170 25.49 -47.79 -14.59
CA SER A 170 24.97 -47.38 -13.28
C SER A 170 25.62 -46.09 -12.79
N ASP A 171 26.93 -45.96 -12.94
CA ASP A 171 27.67 -44.76 -12.57
C ASP A 171 27.28 -43.57 -13.45
N ALA A 172 27.14 -43.78 -14.76
CA ALA A 172 26.66 -42.77 -15.68
C ALA A 172 25.27 -42.25 -15.26
N GLN A 173 24.31 -43.11 -14.94
CA GLN A 173 22.98 -42.69 -14.50
C GLN A 173 23.00 -41.95 -13.15
N GLY A 174 23.88 -42.37 -12.22
CA GLY A 174 23.95 -41.78 -10.89
C GLY A 174 24.70 -40.45 -10.82
N TYR A 175 25.76 -40.30 -11.63
CA TYR A 175 26.74 -39.23 -11.46
C TYR A 175 26.88 -38.29 -12.67
N LEU A 176 26.44 -38.67 -13.87
CA LEU A 176 26.51 -37.76 -15.01
C LEU A 176 25.47 -36.64 -14.83
N LYS A 177 25.95 -35.43 -14.57
CA LYS A 177 25.12 -34.23 -14.39
C LYS A 177 25.74 -33.04 -15.10
N ALA A 178 24.88 -32.14 -15.56
CA ALA A 178 25.34 -30.84 -16.06
C ALA A 178 25.79 -29.98 -14.87
N ASP A 179 26.99 -29.41 -14.94
CA ASP A 179 27.43 -28.38 -13.99
C ASP A 179 26.84 -27.03 -14.41
N LEU A 180 25.85 -26.56 -13.64
CA LEU A 180 25.18 -25.28 -13.85
C LEU A 180 25.75 -24.17 -12.95
N SER A 181 26.80 -24.44 -12.15
CA SER A 181 27.33 -23.49 -11.17
C SER A 181 27.91 -22.21 -11.78
N SER A 182 28.26 -22.26 -13.07
CA SER A 182 28.76 -21.12 -13.84
C SER A 182 27.66 -20.30 -14.51
N LEU A 183 26.41 -20.75 -14.47
CA LEU A 183 25.27 -20.01 -15.03
C LEU A 183 24.73 -19.03 -13.99
N ASP A 184 24.69 -17.75 -14.38
CA ASP A 184 24.08 -16.72 -13.53
C ASP A 184 22.56 -16.92 -13.42
N ASN A 185 22.02 -16.68 -12.21
CA ASN A 185 20.57 -16.66 -11.93
C ASN A 185 19.83 -17.99 -12.14
N VAL A 186 20.49 -19.14 -12.02
CA VAL A 186 19.79 -20.42 -11.88
C VAL A 186 19.01 -20.42 -10.57
N VAL A 187 17.72 -20.74 -10.63
CA VAL A 187 16.87 -20.84 -9.44
C VAL A 187 17.21 -22.14 -8.72
N GLU A 188 17.45 -22.07 -7.41
CA GLU A 188 17.73 -23.23 -6.57
C GLU A 188 16.58 -24.25 -6.68
N ASP A 189 16.93 -25.54 -6.74
CA ASP A 189 16.01 -26.67 -6.89
C ASP A 189 15.07 -26.61 -8.11
N SER A 190 15.46 -25.89 -9.17
CA SER A 190 14.65 -25.77 -10.38
C SER A 190 15.11 -26.64 -11.55
N ASP A 191 16.29 -27.26 -11.44
CA ASP A 191 16.85 -28.15 -12.44
C ASP A 191 16.17 -29.53 -12.41
N GLU A 192 15.87 -30.03 -13.60
CA GLU A 192 15.38 -31.37 -13.84
C GLU A 192 16.29 -31.99 -14.90
N ILE A 193 17.11 -32.96 -14.50
CA ILE A 193 18.11 -33.59 -15.37
C ILE A 193 17.71 -35.04 -15.61
N THR A 194 17.48 -35.37 -16.87
CA THR A 194 17.26 -36.74 -17.34
C THR A 194 18.49 -37.19 -18.13
N VAL A 195 19.08 -38.32 -17.74
CA VAL A 195 20.20 -38.94 -18.45
C VAL A 195 19.67 -40.05 -19.34
N HIS A 196 19.98 -40.00 -20.63
CA HIS A 196 19.72 -41.06 -21.59
C HIS A 196 21.06 -41.72 -21.97
N ILE A 197 21.15 -43.04 -21.80
CA ILE A 197 22.33 -43.83 -22.19
C ILE A 197 21.91 -44.70 -23.38
N ASP A 198 22.48 -44.38 -24.53
CA ASP A 198 22.13 -45.06 -25.79
C ASP A 198 22.98 -46.32 -26.02
N ASP A 199 24.25 -46.31 -25.60
CA ASP A 199 25.19 -47.43 -25.72
C ASP A 199 26.27 -47.40 -24.62
N VAL A 200 26.68 -48.59 -24.16
CA VAL A 200 27.87 -48.78 -23.33
C VAL A 200 28.66 -49.95 -23.88
N SER A 201 29.78 -49.65 -24.51
CA SER A 201 30.63 -50.63 -25.17
C SER A 201 32.06 -50.59 -24.61
N LEU A 202 32.70 -51.76 -24.55
CA LEU A 202 34.12 -51.85 -24.21
C LEU A 202 34.93 -51.34 -25.39
N VAL A 203 35.83 -50.39 -25.13
CA VAL A 203 36.79 -49.95 -26.14
C VAL A 203 37.97 -50.92 -26.10
N ASP A 204 38.08 -51.73 -27.16
CA ASP A 204 39.18 -52.68 -27.30
C ASP A 204 40.50 -51.90 -27.32
N SER A 205 41.29 -52.11 -26.27
CA SER A 205 42.61 -51.52 -26.13
C SER A 205 43.51 -52.30 -27.07
N GLY A 206 43.47 -51.96 -28.37
CA GLY A 206 44.22 -52.63 -29.42
C GLY A 206 45.63 -52.94 -28.92
N SER A 207 45.89 -54.23 -28.69
CA SER A 207 47.20 -54.73 -28.32
C SER A 207 48.16 -54.23 -29.38
N GLY A 208 49.01 -53.27 -29.00
CA GLY A 208 50.16 -52.88 -29.78
C GLY A 208 51.09 -54.07 -29.85
N ASP A 209 50.82 -54.96 -30.80
CA ASP A 209 51.66 -56.09 -31.14
C ASP A 209 52.89 -55.52 -31.89
N GLY A 210 53.82 -55.00 -31.10
CA GLY A 210 55.06 -54.38 -31.51
C GLY A 210 56.23 -55.32 -31.33
N ASN A 211 56.25 -56.37 -32.16
CA ASN A 211 57.42 -57.08 -32.69
C ASN A 211 58.81 -56.50 -32.33
N ARG A 212 59.50 -57.08 -31.34
CA ARG A 212 60.90 -57.59 -31.42
C ARG A 212 61.37 -58.24 -30.12
#